data_AF-A0A519GVR8-F1
#
_entry.id   AF-A0A519GVR8-F1
#
_cell.length_a   1.000
_cell.length_b   1.000
_cell.length_c   1.000
_cell.angle_alpha   90.00
_cell.angle_beta   90.00
_cell.angle_gamma   90.00
#
_symmetry.space_group_name_H-M   'P 1'
#
loop_
_entity.id
_entity.type
_entity.pdbx_description
1 polymer ?
#
loop_
_entity_poly.entity_id
_entity_poly.type
_entity_poly.pdbx_seq_one_letter_code
_entity_poly.pdbx_strand_id
1 'polypeptide(L)'
;EGSPAEWELRVQLCTDLETMPIEDASVEWPQDQSPFVAVARITVDAQAGWSDELSREIDDGMAFNPWHALAAHRPLGGVMRARRVAYAASSNFRGERNGCPMHEPRG
;
A
#
# COMPACT_ATOMS: atom_id res chain seq x y z
N GLU A 1 9.89 -27.02 2.85
CA GLU A 1 8.66 -26.22 2.71
C GLU A 1 8.74 -25.04 3.65
N GLY A 2 8.33 -23.85 3.21
CA GLY A 2 8.26 -22.68 4.08
C GLY A 2 6.94 -22.65 4.85
N SER A 3 6.93 -22.07 6.05
CA SER A 3 5.70 -21.79 6.78
C SER A 3 4.95 -20.60 6.15
N PRO A 4 3.62 -20.55 6.23
CA PRO A 4 2.86 -19.37 5.84
C PRO A 4 3.28 -18.16 6.69
N ALA A 5 3.21 -16.99 6.10
CA ALA A 5 3.41 -15.73 6.80
C ALA A 5 2.05 -15.15 7.21
N GLU A 6 1.93 -14.74 8.47
CA GLU A 6 0.71 -14.16 9.03
C GLU A 6 0.97 -12.76 9.57
N TRP A 7 0.05 -11.84 9.29
CA TRP A 7 0.05 -10.47 9.82
C TRP A 7 -1.32 -10.12 10.38
N GLU A 8 -1.34 -9.44 11.52
CA GLU A 8 -2.54 -8.76 12.03
C GLU A 8 -2.56 -7.33 11.50
N LEU A 9 -3.55 -7.01 10.66
CA LEU A 9 -3.76 -5.66 10.17
C LEU A 9 -4.53 -4.87 11.24
N ARG A 10 -3.95 -3.74 11.64
CA ARG A 10 -4.49 -2.86 12.68
C ARG A 10 -4.56 -1.43 12.19
N VAL A 11 -5.47 -0.65 12.78
CA VAL A 11 -5.66 0.77 12.50
C VAL A 11 -5.63 1.60 13.78
N GLN A 12 -5.30 2.88 13.65
CA GLN A 12 -5.45 3.90 14.68
C GLN A 12 -6.56 4.87 14.26
N LEU A 13 -7.38 5.32 15.20
CA LEU A 13 -8.43 6.30 14.94
C LEU A 13 -7.91 7.69 15.29
N CYS A 14 -7.96 8.61 14.32
CA CYS A 14 -7.60 10.00 14.55
C CYS A 14 -8.69 10.68 15.40
N THR A 15 -8.43 10.90 16.69
CA THR A 15 -9.37 11.56 17.60
C THR A 15 -9.02 13.02 17.90
N ASP A 16 -7.76 13.41 17.69
CA ASP A 16 -7.26 14.76 17.96
C ASP A 16 -6.20 15.15 16.92
N LEU A 17 -6.46 16.20 16.12
CA LEU A 17 -5.56 16.64 15.05
C LEU A 17 -4.34 17.41 15.55
N GLU A 18 -4.32 17.87 16.80
CA GLU A 18 -3.14 18.52 17.39
C GLU A 18 -2.07 17.49 17.74
N THR A 19 -2.47 16.35 18.31
CA THR A 19 -1.55 15.25 18.67
C THR A 19 -1.39 14.21 17.57
N MET A 20 -2.31 14.15 16.60
CA MET A 20 -2.32 13.20 15.48
C MET A 20 -2.41 13.94 14.13
N PRO A 21 -1.39 14.75 13.76
CA PRO A 21 -1.47 15.62 12.60
C PRO A 21 -1.45 14.82 11.29
N ILE A 22 -2.56 14.81 10.56
CA ILE A 22 -2.67 14.17 9.23
C ILE A 22 -1.74 14.82 8.19
N GLU A 23 -1.43 16.10 8.35
CA GLU A 23 -0.59 16.86 7.42
C GLU A 23 0.92 16.74 7.72
N ASP A 24 1.31 16.13 8.85
CA ASP A 24 2.71 15.90 9.21
C ASP A 24 2.97 14.41 9.48
N ALA A 25 3.41 13.71 8.44
CA ALA A 25 3.71 12.29 8.49
C ALA A 25 5.01 11.95 9.26
N SER A 26 5.73 12.94 9.80
CA SER A 26 6.92 12.71 10.63
C SER A 26 6.57 12.48 12.11
N VAL A 27 5.33 12.77 12.51
CA VAL A 27 4.85 12.61 13.88
C VAL A 27 4.15 11.27 14.05
N GLU A 28 4.68 10.43 14.93
CA GLU A 28 4.02 9.19 15.33
C GLU A 28 2.79 9.48 16.21
N TRP A 29 1.68 8.79 15.98
CA TRP A 29 0.47 8.95 16.78
C TRP A 29 0.57 8.18 18.10
N PRO A 30 0.37 8.85 19.26
CA PRO A 30 0.50 8.20 20.56
C PRO A 30 -0.49 7.04 20.74
N GLN A 31 0.02 5.83 21.05
CA GLN A 31 -0.80 4.62 21.18
C GLN A 31 -1.66 4.60 22.45
N ASP A 32 -1.33 5.39 23.47
CA ASP A 32 -2.14 5.61 24.66
C ASP A 32 -3.41 6.42 24.36
N GLN A 33 -3.34 7.32 23.37
CA GLN A 33 -4.48 8.14 22.91
C GLN A 33 -5.25 7.48 21.77
N SER A 34 -4.56 6.78 20.87
CA SER A 34 -5.18 5.98 19.81
C SER A 34 -4.54 4.59 19.78
N PRO A 35 -5.04 3.62 20.57
CA PRO A 35 -4.55 2.25 20.53
C PRO A 35 -4.85 1.59 19.19
N PHE A 36 -4.02 0.60 18.82
CA PHE A 36 -4.25 -0.18 17.62
C PHE A 36 -5.52 -1.05 17.76
N VAL A 37 -6.42 -0.95 16.78
CA VAL A 37 -7.60 -1.80 16.66
C VAL A 37 -7.38 -2.80 15.52
N ALA A 38 -7.43 -4.10 15.83
CA ALA A 38 -7.34 -5.15 14.83
C ALA A 38 -8.59 -5.16 13.92
N VAL A 39 -8.36 -5.20 12.62
CA VAL A 39 -9.42 -5.17 11.60
C VAL A 39 -9.37 -6.35 10.64
N ALA A 40 -8.22 -7.00 10.50
CA ALA A 40 -8.09 -8.21 9.69
C ALA A 40 -6.86 -9.04 10.09
N ARG A 41 -6.83 -10.28 9.63
CA ARG A 41 -5.61 -11.11 9.58
C ARG A 41 -5.33 -11.48 8.14
N ILE A 42 -4.10 -11.25 7.71
CA ILE A 42 -3.60 -11.56 6.38
C ILE A 42 -2.70 -12.78 6.50
N THR A 43 -3.03 -13.84 5.79
CA THR A 43 -2.20 -15.05 5.69
C THR A 43 -1.75 -15.20 4.25
N VAL A 44 -0.45 -15.34 4.03
CA VAL A 44 0.15 -15.60 2.72
C VAL A 44 0.92 -16.91 2.80
N ASP A 45 0.53 -17.87 1.98
CA ASP A 45 1.21 -19.17 1.91
C ASP A 45 2.63 -19.02 1.37
N ALA A 46 3.47 -20.02 1.68
CA ALA A 46 4.82 -20.07 1.13
C ALA A 46 4.76 -20.19 -0.40
N GLN A 47 5.45 -19.26 -1.08
CA GLN A 47 5.55 -19.20 -2.52
C GLN A 47 7.01 -19.16 -2.97
N ALA A 48 7.25 -19.45 -4.24
CA ALA A 48 8.58 -19.26 -4.81
C ALA A 48 9.00 -17.80 -4.67
N GLY A 49 10.18 -17.54 -4.10
CA GLY A 49 10.61 -16.17 -3.81
C GLY A 49 10.93 -15.35 -5.06
N TRP A 50 11.63 -15.96 -6.04
CA TRP A 50 11.99 -15.30 -7.29
C TRP A 50 12.04 -16.29 -8.45
N SER A 51 11.55 -15.87 -9.61
CA SER A 51 11.82 -16.47 -10.92
C SER A 51 11.74 -15.39 -11.99
N ASP A 52 12.38 -15.61 -13.14
CA ASP A 52 12.28 -14.70 -14.29
C ASP A 52 10.83 -14.50 -14.76
N GLU A 53 9.99 -15.53 -14.64
CA GLU A 53 8.57 -15.46 -15.01
C GLU A 53 7.79 -14.58 -14.03
N LEU A 54 7.91 -14.84 -12.72
CA LEU A 54 7.23 -14.07 -11.68
C LEU A 54 7.66 -12.60 -11.67
N SER A 55 8.95 -12.32 -11.90
CA SER A 55 9.45 -10.94 -11.93
C SER A 55 8.84 -10.15 -13.09
N ARG A 56 8.72 -10.76 -14.28
CA ARG A 56 8.05 -10.09 -15.43
C ARG A 56 6.56 -9.91 -15.19
N GLU A 57 5.88 -10.89 -14.61
CA GLU A 57 4.44 -10.80 -14.40
C GLU A 57 4.09 -9.80 -13.29
N ILE A 58 4.80 -9.85 -12.16
CA ILE A 58 4.47 -9.09 -10.96
C ILE A 58 5.23 -7.76 -10.93
N ASP A 59 6.57 -7.77 -11.02
CA ASP A 59 7.36 -6.55 -10.82
C ASP A 59 7.20 -5.56 -11.99
N ASP A 60 7.22 -6.08 -13.22
CA ASP A 60 7.01 -5.27 -14.43
C ASP A 60 5.53 -5.05 -14.72
N GLY A 61 4.72 -6.09 -14.58
CA GLY A 61 3.32 -6.12 -14.98
C GLY A 61 2.32 -5.53 -13.98
N MET A 62 2.68 -5.36 -12.69
CA MET A 62 1.76 -4.83 -11.66
C MET A 62 2.20 -3.52 -11.02
N ALA A 63 1.23 -2.71 -10.58
CA ALA A 63 1.47 -1.46 -9.89
C ALA A 63 0.56 -1.34 -8.67
N PHE A 64 1.15 -0.84 -7.58
CA PHE A 64 0.40 -0.45 -6.38
C PHE A 64 0.24 1.06 -6.35
N ASN A 65 -1.00 1.55 -6.24
CA ASN A 65 -1.26 2.97 -6.05
C ASN A 65 -2.20 3.16 -4.85
N PRO A 66 -1.80 3.91 -3.81
CA PRO A 66 -2.66 4.14 -2.64
C PRO A 66 -3.98 4.85 -2.94
N TRP A 67 -4.09 5.50 -4.11
CA TRP A 67 -5.34 6.11 -4.58
C TRP A 67 -6.25 5.13 -5.32
N HIS A 68 -5.81 3.90 -5.57
CA HIS A 68 -6.67 2.80 -5.96
C HIS A 68 -7.41 2.29 -4.71
N ALA A 69 -8.37 3.09 -4.24
CA ALA A 69 -9.10 2.87 -3.00
C ALA A 69 -10.59 3.19 -3.17
N LEU A 70 -11.42 2.66 -2.28
CA LEU A 70 -12.83 3.06 -2.17
C LEU A 70 -12.94 4.54 -1.81
N ALA A 71 -14.02 5.19 -2.24
CA ALA A 71 -14.28 6.59 -1.88
C ALA A 71 -14.30 6.82 -0.36
N ALA A 72 -14.78 5.84 0.42
CA ALA A 72 -14.78 5.86 1.88
C ALA A 72 -13.38 5.83 2.50
N HIS A 73 -12.38 5.30 1.80
CA HIS A 73 -10.99 5.17 2.24
C HIS A 73 -10.07 6.19 1.54
N ARG A 74 -10.62 7.34 1.15
CA ARG A 74 -9.87 8.37 0.44
C ARG A 74 -8.60 8.75 1.22
N PRO A 75 -7.40 8.67 0.60
CA PRO A 75 -6.17 9.10 1.25
C PRO A 75 -6.16 10.59 1.62
N LEU A 76 -5.61 10.90 2.80
CA LEU A 76 -5.55 12.25 3.38
C LEU A 76 -4.11 12.72 3.58
N GLY A 77 -3.91 14.03 3.79
CA GLY A 77 -2.60 14.62 4.01
C GLY A 77 -1.84 15.00 2.73
N GLY A 78 -0.90 15.95 2.85
CA GLY A 78 -0.09 16.46 1.75
C GLY A 78 0.73 15.38 1.04
N VAL A 79 1.33 14.46 1.81
CA VAL A 79 2.10 13.33 1.27
C VAL A 79 1.21 12.46 0.38
N MET A 80 0.00 12.10 0.81
CA MET A 80 -0.88 11.29 -0.02
C MET A 80 -1.35 12.03 -1.26
N ARG A 81 -1.66 13.33 -1.17
CA ARG A 81 -1.99 14.15 -2.36
C ARG A 81 -0.86 14.16 -3.39
N ALA A 82 0.39 14.29 -2.94
CA ALA A 82 1.55 14.20 -3.82
C ALA A 82 1.69 12.81 -4.46
N ARG A 83 1.48 11.73 -3.67
CA ARG A 83 1.54 10.34 -4.16
C ARG A 83 0.53 10.05 -5.26
N ARG A 84 -0.61 10.75 -5.31
CA ARG A 84 -1.61 10.59 -6.39
C ARG A 84 -0.99 10.77 -7.77
N VAL A 85 -0.18 11.81 -7.92
CA VAL A 85 0.46 12.16 -9.20
C VAL A 85 1.73 11.33 -9.39
N ALA A 86 2.55 11.21 -8.34
CA ALA A 86 3.84 10.53 -8.42
C ALA A 86 3.71 9.05 -8.80
N TYR A 87 2.75 8.33 -8.21
CA TYR A 87 2.57 6.91 -8.51
C TYR A 87 2.05 6.68 -9.93
N ALA A 88 1.11 7.49 -10.40
CA ALA A 88 0.60 7.41 -11.77
C ALA A 88 1.69 7.72 -12.81
N ALA A 89 2.51 8.74 -12.56
CA ALA A 89 3.63 9.07 -13.43
C ALA A 89 4.68 7.96 -13.45
N SER A 90 5.01 7.39 -12.28
CA SER A 90 5.98 6.30 -12.16
C SER A 90 5.52 5.01 -12.86
N SER A 91 4.25 4.61 -12.69
CA SER A 91 3.71 3.42 -13.35
C SER A 91 3.68 3.57 -14.87
N ASN A 92 3.28 4.74 -15.38
CA ASN A 92 3.27 5.02 -16.82
C ASN A 92 4.69 4.98 -17.40
N PHE A 93 5.64 5.64 -16.74
CA PHE A 93 7.03 5.65 -17.17
C PHE A 93 7.63 4.24 -17.22
N ARG A 94 7.37 3.40 -16.20
CA ARG A 94 7.85 2.02 -16.19
C ARG A 94 7.20 1.19 -17.30
N GLY A 95 5.88 1.30 -17.48
CA GLY A 95 5.18 0.55 -18.52
C GLY A 95 5.68 0.90 -19.93
N GLU A 96 5.96 2.17 -20.19
CA GLU A 96 6.56 2.63 -21.45
C GLU A 96 7.98 2.08 -21.68
N ARG A 97 8.83 2.08 -20.63
CA ARG A 97 10.25 1.68 -20.74
C ARG A 97 10.47 0.18 -20.76
N ASN A 98 9.64 -0.58 -20.04
CA ASN A 98 9.73 -2.02 -19.99
C ASN A 98 9.00 -2.67 -21.19
N GLY A 99 8.25 -1.89 -21.97
CA GLY A 99 7.44 -2.41 -23.09
C GLY A 99 6.28 -3.31 -22.64
N CYS A 100 5.93 -3.24 -21.36
CA CYS A 100 4.88 -4.03 -20.71
C CYS A 100 3.92 -3.06 -20.01
N PRO A 101 2.75 -2.75 -20.61
CA PRO A 101 1.75 -1.91 -19.97
C PRO A 101 1.31 -2.51 -18.63
N MET A 102 0.91 -1.66 -17.67
CA MET A 102 0.43 -2.18 -16.39
C MET A 102 -0.85 -3.00 -16.55
N HIS A 103 -0.90 -4.15 -15.89
CA HIS A 103 -2.01 -5.08 -15.91
C HIS A 103 -2.68 -5.15 -14.54
N GLU A 104 -3.99 -4.94 -14.51
CA GLU A 104 -4.79 -5.20 -13.31
C GLU A 104 -5.01 -6.72 -13.18
N PRO A 105 -4.82 -7.30 -11.98
CA PRO A 105 -5.15 -8.69 -11.72
C PRO A 105 -6.60 -8.99 -12.07
N ARG A 106 -6.84 -10.12 -12.74
CA ARG A 106 -8.19 -10.65 -12.94
C ARG A 106 -8.41 -11.71 -11.88
N GLY A 107 -9.39 -11.48 -11.01
CA GLY A 107 -9.79 -12.44 -9.97
C GLY A 107 -10.43 -13.69 -10.55
#